data_AF-A0A517T2B2-F1
#
_entry.id   AF-A0A517T2B2-F1
#
_cell.length_a   1.000
_cell.length_b   1.000
_cell.length_c   1.000
_cell.angle_alpha   90.00
_cell.angle_beta   90.00
_cell.angle_gamma   90.00
#
_symmetry.space_group_name_H-M   'P 1'
#
loop_
_entity.id
_entity.type
_entity.pdbx_description
1 polymer ?
#
loop_
_entity_poly.entity_id
_entity_poly.type
_entity_poly.pdbx_seq_one_letter_code
_entity_poly.pdbx_strand_id
1 'polypeptide(L)'
;MPGKYSSASVIDRNAAAAKVMAEHQVEVNDLFAAISPRLAELQNPNDCHFNGEGNTFLGQTVAAFLEPRLGKRFDLSARVSDINPDAK
;
A
#
# COMPACT_ATOMS: atom_id res chain seq x y z
N MET A 1 9.29 11.24 -25.10
CA MET A 1 10.57 10.57 -24.81
C MET A 1 10.26 9.28 -24.08
N PRO A 2 10.63 8.09 -24.61
CA PRO A 2 10.63 6.90 -23.78
C PRO A 2 11.58 7.12 -22.59
N GLY A 3 11.14 6.88 -21.36
CA GLY A 3 12.03 6.82 -20.19
C GLY A 3 12.17 8.07 -19.30
N LYS A 4 11.20 9.00 -19.24
CA LYS A 4 11.27 10.12 -18.26
C LYS A 4 11.18 9.62 -16.80
N TYR A 5 10.45 8.54 -16.57
CA TYR A 5 10.27 7.90 -15.27
C TYR A 5 10.80 6.47 -15.36
N SER A 6 11.82 6.15 -14.56
CA SER A 6 12.45 4.82 -14.49
C SER A 6 12.45 4.31 -13.07
N SER A 7 12.10 3.04 -12.91
CA SER A 7 12.11 2.33 -11.62
C SER A 7 13.50 1.83 -11.22
N ALA A 8 14.56 2.09 -12.02
CA ALA A 8 15.91 1.61 -11.72
C ALA A 8 16.38 2.03 -10.31
N SER A 9 16.18 3.30 -9.95
CA SER A 9 16.51 3.79 -8.60
C SER A 9 15.55 3.29 -7.51
N VAL A 10 14.36 2.81 -7.87
CA VAL A 10 13.37 2.26 -6.93
C VAL A 10 13.80 0.88 -6.46
N ILE A 11 14.43 0.06 -7.31
CA ILE A 11 14.92 -1.27 -6.93
C ILE A 11 15.95 -1.17 -5.80
N ASP A 12 16.97 -0.31 -5.95
CA ASP A 12 18.01 -0.14 -4.94
C ASP A 12 17.45 0.45 -3.63
N ARG A 13 16.51 1.38 -3.73
CA ARG A 13 15.83 1.97 -2.56
C ARG A 13 14.96 0.94 -1.82
N ASN A 14 14.23 0.10 -2.55
CA ASN A 14 13.44 -0.97 -1.95
C ASN A 14 14.34 -2.01 -1.28
N ALA A 15 15.48 -2.35 -1.89
CA ALA A 15 16.46 -3.24 -1.27
C ALA A 15 17.06 -2.64 0.01
N ALA A 16 17.36 -1.34 0.03
CA ALA A 16 17.79 -0.64 1.24
C ALA A 16 16.70 -0.60 2.31
N ALA A 17 15.46 -0.30 1.94
CA ALA A 17 14.32 -0.30 2.85
C ALA A 17 14.08 -1.69 3.46
N ALA A 18 14.13 -2.76 2.66
CA ALA A 18 13.97 -4.12 3.14
C ALA A 18 14.99 -4.50 4.23
N LYS A 19 16.25 -4.03 4.10
CA LYS A 19 17.29 -4.24 5.12
C LYS A 19 16.93 -3.57 6.45
N VAL A 20 16.53 -2.30 6.41
CA VAL A 20 16.13 -1.53 7.60
C VAL A 20 14.90 -2.15 8.26
N MET A 21 13.91 -2.56 7.48
CA MET A 21 12.69 -3.19 7.98
C MET A 21 13.00 -4.53 8.67
N ALA A 22 13.88 -5.34 8.10
CA ALA A 22 14.34 -6.60 8.70
C ALA A 22 15.09 -6.36 10.03
N GLU A 23 15.97 -5.35 10.09
CA GLU A 23 16.70 -4.98 11.33
C GLU A 23 15.75 -4.63 12.48
N HIS A 24 14.64 -3.96 12.16
CA HIS A 24 13.66 -3.53 13.15
C HIS A 24 12.46 -4.47 13.30
N GLN A 25 12.49 -5.65 12.67
CA GLN A 25 11.41 -6.64 12.70
C GLN A 25 10.06 -6.05 12.25
N VAL A 26 10.10 -5.08 11.33
CA VAL A 26 8.91 -4.48 10.73
C VAL A 26 8.58 -5.25 9.46
N GLU A 27 7.36 -5.77 9.39
CA GLU A 27 6.92 -6.50 8.20
C GLU A 27 6.73 -5.56 7.00
N VAL A 28 7.03 -6.09 5.81
CA VAL A 28 6.94 -5.34 4.54
C VAL A 28 5.74 -5.83 3.74
N ASN A 29 4.88 -4.91 3.35
CA ASN A 29 3.92 -5.11 2.27
C ASN A 29 4.56 -4.69 0.94
N ASP A 30 5.04 -5.64 0.14
CA ASP A 30 5.78 -5.36 -1.09
C ASP A 30 4.86 -4.94 -2.25
N LEU A 31 4.39 -3.69 -2.19
CA LEU A 31 3.55 -3.10 -3.23
C LEU A 31 4.26 -2.95 -4.57
N PHE A 32 5.59 -2.85 -4.58
CA PHE A 32 6.36 -2.75 -5.81
C PHE A 32 6.30 -4.05 -6.60
N ALA A 33 6.53 -5.19 -5.94
CA ALA A 33 6.36 -6.49 -6.58
C ALA A 33 4.92 -6.73 -7.05
N ALA A 34 3.93 -6.27 -6.28
CA ALA A 34 2.51 -6.43 -6.63
C ALA A 34 2.12 -5.64 -7.89
N ILE A 35 2.59 -4.39 -8.04
CA ILE A 35 2.16 -3.51 -9.13
C ILE A 35 3.00 -3.63 -10.39
N SER A 36 4.30 -3.94 -10.27
CA SER A 36 5.25 -3.99 -11.38
C SER A 36 4.78 -4.79 -12.61
N PRO A 37 4.20 -5.99 -12.48
CA PRO A 37 3.73 -6.76 -13.65
C PRO A 37 2.51 -6.15 -14.35
N ARG A 38 1.82 -5.19 -13.72
CA ARG A 38 0.56 -4.58 -14.21
C ARG A 38 0.68 -3.08 -14.49
N LEU A 39 1.89 -2.52 -14.54
CA LEU A 39 2.08 -1.08 -14.70
C LEU A 39 1.43 -0.52 -15.96
N ALA A 40 1.50 -1.23 -17.09
CA ALA A 40 0.88 -0.77 -18.34
C ALA A 40 -0.66 -0.65 -18.26
N GLU A 41 -1.28 -1.40 -17.36
CA GLU A 41 -2.73 -1.42 -17.12
C GLU A 41 -3.14 -0.41 -16.04
N LEU A 42 -2.38 -0.35 -14.95
CA LEU A 42 -2.78 0.32 -13.71
C LEU A 42 -2.10 1.67 -13.47
N GLN A 43 -1.10 2.03 -14.28
CA GLN A 43 -0.44 3.34 -14.23
C GLN A 43 -0.91 4.23 -15.38
N ASN A 44 -1.03 5.53 -15.10
CA ASN A 44 -1.30 6.51 -16.16
C ASN A 44 -0.11 6.54 -17.16
N PRO A 45 -0.35 6.59 -18.48
CA PRO A 45 0.73 6.61 -19.47
C PRO A 45 1.65 7.84 -19.29
N ASN A 46 2.96 7.61 -19.22
CA ASN A 46 3.99 8.66 -19.02
C ASN A 46 3.80 9.48 -17.73
N ASP A 47 3.27 8.86 -16.69
CA ASP A 47 2.99 9.48 -15.39
C ASP A 47 3.40 8.50 -14.29
N CYS A 48 3.82 9.02 -13.13
CA CYS A 48 4.13 8.18 -11.98
C CYS A 48 2.87 7.77 -11.20
N HIS A 49 1.74 8.46 -11.39
CA HIS A 49 0.50 8.17 -10.69
C HIS A 49 -0.24 6.96 -11.25
N PHE A 50 -0.89 6.21 -10.36
CA PHE A 50 -1.79 5.12 -10.72
C PHE A 50 -3.18 5.66 -11.09
N ASN A 51 -3.85 4.97 -12.01
CA ASN A 51 -5.24 5.28 -12.36
C ASN A 51 -6.20 4.81 -11.26
N GLY A 52 -7.52 5.00 -11.45
CA GLY A 52 -8.52 4.61 -10.45
C GLY A 52 -8.48 3.11 -10.10
N GLU A 53 -8.25 2.26 -11.10
CA GLU A 53 -8.14 0.81 -10.92
C GLU A 53 -6.84 0.43 -10.20
N GLY A 54 -5.73 1.10 -10.52
CA GLY A 54 -4.46 0.90 -9.84
C GLY A 54 -4.49 1.30 -8.38
N ASN A 55 -5.13 2.42 -8.05
CA ASN A 55 -5.36 2.82 -6.65
C ASN A 55 -6.25 1.82 -5.91
N THR A 56 -7.29 1.29 -6.58
CA THR A 56 -8.16 0.26 -6.00
C THR A 56 -7.38 -1.03 -5.72
N PHE A 57 -6.59 -1.49 -6.69
CA PHE A 57 -5.75 -2.68 -6.57
C PHE A 57 -4.73 -2.57 -5.43
N LEU A 58 -4.02 -1.44 -5.34
CA LEU A 58 -3.06 -1.20 -4.26
C LEU A 58 -3.74 -1.10 -2.90
N GLY A 59 -4.89 -0.41 -2.82
CA GLY A 59 -5.68 -0.31 -1.60
C GLY A 59 -6.14 -1.69 -1.09
N GLN A 60 -6.62 -2.55 -1.99
CA GLN A 60 -6.99 -3.93 -1.66
C GLN A 60 -5.78 -4.76 -1.22
N THR A 61 -4.62 -4.60 -1.87
CA THR A 61 -3.37 -5.27 -1.49
C THR A 61 -2.95 -4.86 -0.07
N VAL A 62 -3.08 -3.58 0.29
CA VAL A 62 -2.83 -3.08 1.64
C VAL A 62 -3.84 -3.63 2.64
N ALA A 63 -5.14 -3.61 2.31
CA ALA A 63 -6.18 -4.15 3.18
C ALA A 63 -5.94 -5.64 3.48
N ALA A 64 -5.69 -6.46 2.46
CA ALA A 64 -5.42 -7.89 2.62
C ALA A 64 -4.17 -8.18 3.48
N PHE A 65 -3.14 -7.33 3.38
CA PHE A 65 -1.98 -7.41 4.26
C PHE A 65 -2.33 -7.05 5.70
N LEU A 66 -3.11 -6.00 5.93
CA LEU A 66 -3.40 -5.51 7.29
C LEU A 66 -4.48 -6.33 8.00
N GLU A 67 -5.52 -6.82 7.32
CA GLU A 67 -6.66 -7.52 7.92
C GLU A 67 -6.27 -8.63 8.94
N PRO A 68 -5.37 -9.58 8.63
CA PRO A 68 -4.97 -10.60 9.60
C PRO A 68 -4.08 -10.06 10.75
N ARG A 69 -3.56 -8.84 10.64
CA ARG A 69 -2.68 -8.17 11.61
C ARG A 69 -3.43 -7.19 12.51
N LEU A 70 -4.68 -6.87 12.18
CA LEU A 70 -5.53 -6.04 13.01
C LEU A 70 -6.14 -6.91 14.12
N GLY A 71 -5.63 -6.75 15.35
CA GLY A 71 -6.13 -7.49 16.52
C GLY A 71 -7.59 -7.23 16.88
N LYS A 72 -8.19 -6.14 16.36
CA LYS A 72 -9.63 -5.85 16.41
C LYS A 72 -10.03 -5.14 15.12
N ARG A 73 -11.13 -5.58 14.51
CA ARG A 73 -11.81 -4.82 13.46
C ARG A 73 -12.74 -3.83 14.17
N PHE A 74 -12.42 -2.54 14.11
CA PHE A 74 -13.33 -1.51 14.60
C PHE A 74 -14.44 -1.35 13.57
N ASP A 75 -15.69 -1.51 14.02
CA ASP A 75 -16.83 -1.14 13.21
C ASP A 75 -16.94 0.39 13.17
N LEU A 76 -16.39 0.98 12.11
CA LEU A 76 -16.46 2.43 11.87
C LEU A 76 -17.85 2.90 11.43
N SER A 77 -18.80 1.97 11.23
CA SER A 77 -20.21 2.31 10.94
C SER A 77 -21.02 2.54 12.22
N ALA A 78 -20.55 2.04 13.36
CA ALA A 78 -21.08 2.41 14.66
C ALA A 78 -20.59 3.81 15.04
N ARG A 79 -21.51 4.70 15.46
CA ARG A 79 -21.10 6.00 15.99
C ARG A 79 -20.30 5.76 17.27
N VAL A 80 -19.36 6.65 17.60
CA VAL A 80 -18.63 6.60 18.88
C VAL A 80 -19.61 6.52 20.07
N SER A 81 -20.77 7.16 19.95
CA SER A 81 -21.89 7.08 20.92
C SER A 81 -22.48 5.69 21.11
N ASP A 82 -22.40 4.83 20.09
CA ASP A 82 -22.96 3.48 20.11
C ASP A 82 -21.99 2.47 20.74
N ILE A 83 -20.70 2.84 20.83
CA ILE A 83 -19.60 2.01 21.37
C ILE A 83 -19.25 2.43 22.80
N ASN A 84 -19.34 3.72 23.13
CA ASN A 84 -19.11 4.24 24.48
C ASN A 84 -20.14 5.34 24.81
N PRO A 85 -21.13 5.08 25.67
CA PRO A 85 -22.14 6.07 26.04
C PRO A 85 -21.57 7.26 26.83
N ASP A 86 -20.35 7.14 27.37
CA ASP A 86 -19.67 8.19 28.14
C ASP A 86 -18.66 9.00 27.31
N ALA A 87 -18.48 8.67 26.03
CA ALA A 87 -17.68 9.48 25.12
C ALA A 87 -18.47 10.73 24.71
N LYS A 88 -18.13 11.88 25.30
CA LYS A 88 -18.68 13.20 24.92
C LYS A 88 -18.26 13.61 23.51
#